data_AF-A0A9W6Z0Z3-F1
#
_entry.id   AF-A0A9W6Z0Z3-F1
#
_cell.length_a   1.000
_cell.length_b   1.000
_cell.length_c   1.000
_cell.angle_alpha   90.00
_cell.angle_beta   90.00
_cell.angle_gamma   90.00
#
_symmetry.space_group_name_H-M   'P 1'
#
loop_
_entity.id
_entity.type
_entity.pdbx_description
1 polymer ?
#
loop_
_entity_poly.entity_id
_entity_poly.type
_entity_poly.pdbx_seq_one_letter_code
_entity_poly.pdbx_strand_id
1 'polypeptide(L)'
;MGNGELCETILFFCLECFISIIEWMVRYFNHYAYSYIALYGKSYLASAKDTHYLLTYKGVDALVNDCLIGTALGMYAMFVALFSAFLSYMYLRFTKPGYNDNGTYYAPVVAFSFMVGLQICNVATTLIKSGVATFFIALAKDPEVFETSYPDRFNDIFNSYPDVLRKLRL
;
A
#
# COMPACT_ATOMS: atom_id res chain seq x y z
N MET A 1 -32.49 -16.75 -21.91
CA MET A 1 -31.92 -16.19 -20.67
C MET A 1 -33.09 -15.74 -19.82
N GLY A 2 -33.47 -16.58 -18.86
CA GLY A 2 -34.67 -16.38 -18.05
C GLY A 2 -34.42 -15.36 -16.94
N ASN A 3 -35.45 -14.63 -16.51
CA ASN A 3 -35.35 -13.67 -15.41
C ASN A 3 -34.79 -14.29 -14.10
N GLY A 4 -34.85 -15.62 -13.95
CA GLY A 4 -34.21 -16.35 -12.83
C GLY A 4 -32.68 -16.33 -12.88
N GLU A 5 -32.06 -16.53 -14.04
CA GLU A 5 -30.60 -16.56 -14.21
C GLU A 5 -29.96 -15.18 -13.96
N LEU A 6 -30.69 -14.11 -14.30
CA LEU A 6 -30.25 -12.73 -14.08
C LEU A 6 -30.29 -12.35 -12.59
N CYS A 7 -31.31 -12.83 -11.85
CA CYS A 7 -31.43 -12.60 -10.42
C CYS A 7 -30.36 -13.35 -9.62
N GLU A 8 -30.07 -14.59 -10.01
CA GLU A 8 -28.98 -15.39 -9.43
C GLU A 8 -27.62 -14.70 -9.65
N THR A 9 -27.32 -14.24 -10.87
CA THR A 9 -26.04 -13.57 -11.18
C THR A 9 -25.83 -12.29 -10.36
N ILE A 10 -26.87 -11.46 -10.19
CA ILE A 10 -26.78 -10.24 -9.37
C ILE A 10 -26.55 -10.57 -7.90
N LEU A 11 -27.23 -11.60 -7.38
CA LEU A 11 -27.03 -12.05 -6.00
C LEU A 11 -25.60 -12.55 -5.76
N PHE A 12 -25.06 -13.37 -6.66
CA PHE A 12 -23.67 -13.84 -6.59
C PHE A 12 -22.68 -12.68 -6.65
N PHE A 13 -22.88 -11.71 -7.54
CA PHE A 13 -22.01 -10.52 -7.62
C PHE A 13 -22.06 -9.68 -6.33
N CYS A 14 -23.24 -9.48 -5.75
CA CYS A 14 -23.37 -8.79 -4.47
C CYS A 14 -22.64 -9.55 -3.35
N LEU A 15 -22.80 -10.86 -3.25
CA LEU A 15 -22.10 -11.69 -2.26
C LEU A 15 -20.58 -11.63 -2.43
N GLU A 16 -20.07 -11.73 -3.66
CA GLU A 16 -18.64 -11.59 -3.96
C GLU A 16 -18.11 -10.22 -3.54
N CYS A 17 -18.87 -9.15 -3.80
CA CYS A 17 -18.51 -7.81 -3.37
C CYS A 17 -18.43 -7.70 -1.83
N PHE A 18 -19.42 -8.23 -1.12
CA PHE A 18 -19.41 -8.25 0.35
C PHE A 18 -18.23 -9.04 0.92
N ILE A 19 -17.95 -10.22 0.36
CA ILE A 19 -16.81 -11.05 0.76
C ILE A 19 -15.50 -10.30 0.50
N SER A 20 -15.35 -9.65 -0.65
CA SER A 20 -14.16 -8.87 -1.00
C SER A 20 -13.92 -7.71 -0.02
N ILE A 21 -14.98 -7.03 0.43
CA ILE A 21 -14.86 -5.93 1.41
C ILE A 21 -14.44 -6.48 2.77
N ILE A 22 -15.03 -7.59 3.21
CA ILE A 22 -14.66 -8.23 4.49
C ILE A 22 -13.21 -8.70 4.46
N GLU A 23 -12.79 -9.34 3.36
CA GLU A 23 -11.41 -9.78 3.19
C GLU A 23 -10.44 -8.60 3.25
N TRP A 24 -10.75 -7.49 2.58
CA TRP A 24 -9.96 -6.27 2.65
C TRP A 24 -9.86 -5.73 4.08
N MET A 25 -10.99 -5.65 4.81
CA MET A 25 -11.01 -5.18 6.20
C MET A 25 -10.16 -6.07 7.12
N VAL A 26 -10.27 -7.40 6.97
CA VAL A 26 -9.49 -8.35 7.78
C VAL A 26 -8.00 -8.25 7.49
N ARG A 27 -7.62 -8.15 6.20
CA ARG A 27 -6.21 -7.96 5.80
C ARG A 27 -5.67 -6.64 6.34
N TYR A 28 -6.46 -5.56 6.29
CA TYR A 28 -6.12 -4.25 6.81
C TYR A 28 -5.87 -4.30 8.33
N PHE A 29 -6.83 -4.85 9.08
CA PHE A 29 -6.73 -5.01 10.53
C PHE A 29 -5.50 -5.85 10.92
N ASN A 30 -5.28 -6.96 10.23
CA ASN A 30 -4.13 -7.83 10.49
C ASN A 30 -2.80 -7.15 10.20
N HIS A 31 -2.71 -6.34 9.14
CA HIS A 31 -1.50 -5.58 8.83
C HIS A 31 -1.08 -4.70 10.02
N TYR A 32 -2.00 -3.95 10.60
CA TYR A 32 -1.73 -3.12 11.79
C TYR A 32 -1.44 -3.97 13.04
N ALA A 33 -2.18 -5.06 13.26
CA ALA A 33 -1.94 -5.95 14.40
C ALA A 33 -0.54 -6.58 14.37
N TYR A 34 -0.06 -7.01 13.20
CA TYR A 34 1.30 -7.52 13.03
C TYR A 34 2.35 -6.43 13.21
N SER A 35 2.11 -5.20 12.74
CA SER A 35 2.99 -4.05 13.01
C SER A 35 3.09 -3.74 14.51
N TYR A 36 1.98 -3.86 15.27
CA TYR A 36 2.00 -3.75 16.74
C TYR A 36 2.83 -4.86 17.40
N ILE A 37 2.73 -6.11 16.93
CA ILE A 37 3.58 -7.21 17.42
C ILE A 37 5.05 -6.92 17.13
N ALA A 38 5.36 -6.43 15.93
CA ALA A 38 6.74 -6.11 15.53
C ALA A 38 7.35 -4.97 16.38
N LEU A 39 6.54 -3.97 16.75
CA LEU A 39 7.00 -2.84 17.56
C LEU A 39 7.13 -3.15 19.05
N TYR A 40 6.14 -3.84 19.63
CA TYR A 40 6.01 -3.96 21.08
C TYR A 40 6.17 -5.39 21.61
N GLY A 41 6.34 -6.39 20.73
CA GLY A 41 6.55 -7.79 21.11
C GLY A 41 5.38 -8.43 21.87
N LYS A 42 4.17 -7.85 21.81
CA LYS A 42 2.98 -8.35 22.51
C LYS A 42 2.37 -9.56 21.79
N SER A 43 1.56 -10.34 22.51
CA SER A 43 0.77 -11.43 21.90
C SER A 43 -0.28 -10.89 20.91
N TYR A 44 -0.68 -11.71 19.93
CA TYR A 44 -1.62 -11.29 18.89
C TYR A 44 -2.93 -10.74 19.44
N LEU A 45 -3.52 -11.37 20.47
CA LEU A 45 -4.75 -10.86 21.08
C LEU A 45 -4.58 -9.47 21.72
N ALA A 46 -3.45 -9.23 22.38
CA ALA A 46 -3.16 -7.92 22.96
C ALA A 46 -2.96 -6.85 21.87
N SER A 47 -2.20 -7.18 20.83
CA SER A 47 -1.98 -6.28 19.68
C SER A 47 -3.24 -6.02 18.88
N ALA A 48 -4.11 -7.01 18.72
CA ALA A 48 -5.42 -6.87 18.07
C ALA A 48 -6.32 -5.92 18.85
N LYS A 49 -6.33 -6.01 20.19
CA LYS A 49 -7.08 -5.08 21.04
C LYS A 49 -6.56 -3.65 20.88
N ASP A 50 -5.25 -3.46 20.93
CA ASP A 50 -4.60 -2.15 20.73
C ASP A 50 -4.91 -1.59 19.31
N THR A 51 -4.90 -2.46 18.29
CA THR A 51 -5.24 -2.10 16.90
C THR A 51 -6.70 -1.66 16.77
N HIS A 52 -7.64 -2.36 17.41
CA HIS A 52 -9.05 -1.98 17.41
C HIS A 52 -9.24 -0.57 17.97
N TYR A 53 -8.57 -0.22 19.07
CA TYR A 53 -8.60 1.13 19.61
C TYR A 53 -7.98 2.15 18.65
N LEU A 54 -6.83 1.84 18.04
CA LEU A 54 -6.21 2.72 17.04
C LEU A 54 -7.17 3.00 15.88
N LEU A 55 -7.84 1.99 15.35
CA LEU A 55 -8.81 2.14 14.27
C LEU A 55 -10.06 2.90 14.72
N THR A 56 -10.49 2.75 15.97
CA THR A 56 -11.68 3.47 16.49
C THR A 56 -11.41 4.97 16.67
N TYR A 57 -10.22 5.34 17.17
CA TYR A 57 -9.93 6.75 17.51
C TYR A 57 -9.16 7.53 16.44
N LYS A 58 -8.40 6.83 15.58
CA LYS A 58 -7.57 7.42 14.52
C LYS A 58 -7.67 6.64 13.19
N GLY A 59 -8.63 5.73 13.03
CA GLY A 59 -8.71 4.89 11.83
C GLY A 59 -9.04 5.65 10.55
N VAL A 60 -9.79 6.75 10.61
CA VAL A 60 -10.04 7.60 9.44
C VAL A 60 -8.73 8.24 8.96
N ASP A 61 -7.92 8.77 9.87
CA ASP A 61 -6.62 9.36 9.55
C ASP A 61 -5.67 8.30 8.97
N ALA A 62 -5.63 7.12 9.57
CA ALA A 62 -4.84 5.98 9.11
C ALA A 62 -5.25 5.56 7.68
N LEU A 63 -6.55 5.43 7.43
CA LEU A 63 -7.08 5.03 6.13
C LEU A 63 -6.79 6.08 5.06
N VAL A 64 -7.00 7.36 5.36
CA VAL A 64 -6.69 8.46 4.42
C VAL A 64 -5.20 8.47 4.09
N ASN A 65 -4.33 8.30 5.09
CA ASN A 65 -2.89 8.22 4.89
C ASN A 65 -2.51 7.06 3.97
N ASP A 66 -3.05 5.86 4.21
CA ASP A 66 -2.80 4.68 3.39
C ASP A 66 -3.34 4.81 1.97
N CYS A 67 -4.51 5.43 1.79
CA CYS A 67 -5.07 5.70 0.46
C CYS A 67 -4.19 6.69 -0.33
N LEU A 68 -3.71 7.76 0.31
CA LEU A 68 -2.84 8.75 -0.31
C LEU A 68 -1.49 8.13 -0.70
N ILE A 69 -0.86 7.41 0.23
CA ILE A 69 0.42 6.75 0.01
C ILE A 69 0.28 5.64 -1.02
N GLY A 70 -0.77 4.82 -0.93
CA GLY A 70 -1.05 3.77 -1.89
C GLY A 70 -1.20 4.31 -3.31
N THR A 71 -1.91 5.43 -3.48
CA THR A 71 -2.09 6.09 -4.78
C THR A 71 -0.77 6.67 -5.29
N ALA A 72 -0.03 7.40 -4.45
CA ALA A 72 1.26 7.99 -4.83
C ALA A 72 2.28 6.92 -5.24
N LEU A 73 2.38 5.83 -4.47
CA LEU A 73 3.26 4.70 -4.79
C LEU A 73 2.81 3.95 -6.05
N GLY A 74 1.51 3.85 -6.30
CA GLY A 74 0.97 3.29 -7.54
C GLY A 74 1.33 4.12 -8.77
N MET A 75 1.23 5.46 -8.67
CA MET A 75 1.67 6.37 -9.72
C MET A 75 3.18 6.24 -9.98
N TYR A 76 3.99 6.13 -8.92
CA TYR A 76 5.42 5.89 -9.03
C TYR A 76 5.72 4.56 -9.73
N ALA A 77 5.04 3.48 -9.35
CA ALA A 77 5.23 2.16 -9.97
C ALA A 77 4.86 2.15 -11.45
N MET A 78 3.77 2.82 -11.83
CA MET A 78 3.37 3.00 -13.23
C MET A 78 4.43 3.80 -14.00
N PHE A 79 4.95 4.88 -13.42
CA PHE A 79 6.01 5.68 -14.05
C PHE A 79 7.27 4.84 -14.30
N VAL A 80 7.73 4.09 -13.31
CA VAL A 80 8.92 3.22 -13.43
C VAL A 80 8.71 2.13 -14.49
N ALA A 81 7.52 1.52 -14.54
CA ALA A 81 7.19 0.49 -15.52
C ALA A 81 7.18 1.05 -16.95
N LEU A 82 6.54 2.21 -17.17
CA LEU A 82 6.53 2.90 -18.46
C LEU A 82 7.93 3.34 -18.89
N PHE A 83 8.74 3.82 -17.95
CA PHE A 83 10.11 4.23 -18.24
C PHE A 83 11.00 3.04 -18.61
N SER A 84 10.87 1.90 -17.91
CA SER A 84 11.56 0.66 -18.27
C SER A 84 11.17 0.16 -19.66
N ALA A 85 9.87 0.17 -19.98
CA ALA A 85 9.35 -0.18 -21.29
C ALA A 85 9.89 0.73 -22.40
N PHE A 86 9.94 2.03 -22.14
CA PHE A 86 10.49 3.02 -23.05
C PHE A 86 12.00 2.81 -23.31
N LEU A 87 12.79 2.56 -22.26
CA LEU A 87 14.22 2.25 -22.41
C LEU A 87 14.44 0.95 -23.19
N SER A 88 13.61 -0.08 -22.95
CA SER A 88 13.67 -1.33 -23.70
C SER A 88 13.35 -1.14 -25.19
N TYR A 89 12.39 -0.27 -25.50
CA TYR A 89 12.08 0.10 -26.88
C TYR A 89 13.26 0.84 -27.54
N MET A 90 13.84 1.83 -26.86
CA MET A 90 15.02 2.55 -27.34
C MET A 90 16.19 1.59 -27.60
N TYR A 91 16.45 0.66 -26.69
CA TYR A 91 17.51 -0.35 -26.83
C TYR A 91 17.35 -1.17 -28.13
N LEU A 92 16.16 -1.72 -28.38
CA LEU A 92 15.88 -2.47 -29.60
C LEU A 92 16.02 -1.63 -30.87
N ARG A 93 15.70 -0.32 -30.80
CA ARG A 93 15.78 0.61 -31.93
C ARG A 93 17.21 1.00 -32.29
N PHE A 94 18.06 1.27 -31.29
CA PHE A 94 19.44 1.71 -31.52
C PHE A 94 20.39 0.55 -31.80
N THR A 95 20.28 -0.56 -31.07
CA THR A 95 21.22 -1.69 -31.20
C THR A 95 20.93 -2.56 -32.41
N LYS A 96 19.69 -2.55 -32.95
CA LYS A 96 19.25 -3.35 -34.11
C LYS A 96 19.80 -4.79 -34.05
N PRO A 97 19.48 -5.55 -33.00
CA PRO A 97 20.00 -6.89 -32.86
C PRO A 97 19.41 -7.80 -33.96
N GLY A 98 20.22 -8.72 -34.50
CA GLY A 98 19.81 -9.57 -35.64
C GLY A 98 18.60 -10.46 -35.36
N TYR A 99 18.27 -10.76 -34.09
CA TYR A 99 17.02 -11.46 -33.77
C TYR A 99 15.76 -10.59 -33.99
N ASN A 100 15.90 -9.26 -34.03
CA ASN A 100 14.81 -8.31 -34.21
C ASN A 100 14.78 -7.68 -35.62
N ASP A 101 15.40 -8.30 -36.61
CA ASP A 101 15.41 -7.79 -37.99
C ASP A 101 14.00 -7.62 -38.57
N ASN A 102 13.07 -8.53 -38.23
CA ASN A 102 11.67 -8.47 -38.66
C ASN A 102 10.78 -7.57 -37.78
N GLY A 103 11.32 -6.96 -36.72
CA GLY A 103 10.56 -6.14 -35.76
C GLY A 103 9.56 -6.91 -34.88
N THR A 104 9.49 -8.24 -35.00
CA THR A 104 8.54 -9.07 -34.25
C THR A 104 8.78 -9.05 -32.74
N TYR A 105 9.99 -8.72 -32.29
CA TYR A 105 10.36 -8.73 -30.87
C TYR A 105 10.10 -7.41 -30.13
N TYR A 106 9.67 -6.34 -30.81
CA TYR A 106 9.35 -5.07 -30.14
C TYR A 106 8.22 -5.23 -29.12
N ALA A 107 7.07 -5.78 -29.52
CA ALA A 107 5.92 -5.95 -28.63
C ALA A 107 6.21 -6.85 -27.41
N PRO A 108 6.72 -8.09 -27.57
CA PRO A 108 6.93 -8.99 -26.43
C PRO A 108 8.01 -8.49 -25.45
N VAL A 109 9.11 -7.91 -25.94
CA VAL A 109 10.19 -7.43 -25.07
C VAL A 109 9.76 -6.18 -24.29
N VAL A 110 9.07 -5.24 -24.94
CA VAL A 110 8.53 -4.04 -24.26
C VAL A 110 7.48 -4.43 -23.22
N ALA A 111 6.55 -5.33 -23.56
CA ALA A 111 5.55 -5.81 -22.61
C ALA A 111 6.20 -6.55 -21.41
N PHE A 112 7.20 -7.38 -21.66
CA PHE A 112 7.91 -8.09 -20.60
C PHE A 112 8.68 -7.13 -19.69
N SER A 113 9.40 -6.16 -20.25
CA SER A 113 10.12 -5.15 -19.46
C SER A 113 9.17 -4.29 -18.62
N PHE A 114 8.00 -3.92 -19.15
CA PHE A 114 6.95 -3.24 -18.39
C PHE A 114 6.49 -4.08 -17.19
N MET A 115 6.15 -5.35 -17.40
CA MET A 115 5.69 -6.24 -16.32
C MET A 115 6.76 -6.43 -15.24
N VAL A 116 8.01 -6.69 -15.63
CA VAL A 116 9.11 -6.88 -14.68
C VAL A 116 9.39 -5.60 -13.91
N GLY A 117 9.45 -4.45 -14.60
CA GLY A 117 9.63 -3.14 -13.96
C GLY A 117 8.53 -2.82 -12.94
N LEU A 118 7.27 -3.09 -13.30
CA LEU A 118 6.13 -2.90 -12.41
C LEU A 118 6.22 -3.79 -11.17
N GLN A 119 6.54 -5.08 -11.32
CA GLN A 119 6.61 -6.02 -10.20
C GLN A 119 7.74 -5.70 -9.24
N ILE A 120 8.94 -5.40 -9.75
CA ILE A 120 10.07 -5.01 -8.91
C ILE A 120 9.73 -3.75 -8.10
N CYS A 121 9.09 -2.77 -8.73
CA CYS A 121 8.68 -1.55 -8.04
C CYS A 121 7.60 -1.84 -6.97
N ASN A 122 6.62 -2.71 -7.24
CA ASN A 122 5.61 -3.10 -6.26
C ASN A 122 6.22 -3.79 -5.02
N VAL A 123 7.24 -4.63 -5.21
CA VAL A 123 7.97 -5.24 -4.08
C VAL A 123 8.70 -4.17 -3.27
N ALA A 124 9.41 -3.25 -3.92
CA ALA A 124 10.12 -2.17 -3.25
C ALA A 124 9.19 -1.24 -2.46
N THR A 125 8.04 -0.87 -3.03
CA THR A 125 7.06 0.03 -2.39
C THR A 125 6.33 -0.62 -1.20
N THR A 126 6.35 -1.96 -1.09
CA THR A 126 5.78 -2.66 0.07
C THR A 126 6.53 -2.34 1.37
N LEU A 127 7.84 -2.12 1.29
CA LEU A 127 8.64 -1.68 2.44
C LEU A 127 8.20 -0.31 2.96
N ILE A 128 7.92 0.62 2.04
CA ILE A 128 7.45 1.97 2.37
C ILE A 128 6.09 1.89 3.07
N LYS A 129 5.14 1.12 2.51
CA LYS A 129 3.81 0.92 3.12
C LYS A 129 3.91 0.40 4.55
N SER A 130 4.72 -0.64 4.77
CA SER A 130 4.94 -1.21 6.11
C SER A 130 5.60 -0.21 7.06
N GLY A 131 6.59 0.55 6.58
CA GLY A 131 7.29 1.55 7.38
C GLY A 131 6.38 2.70 7.82
N VAL A 132 5.50 3.15 6.94
CA VAL A 132 4.53 4.21 7.27
C VAL A 132 3.50 3.73 8.29
N ALA A 133 2.93 2.54 8.11
CA ALA A 133 2.00 1.98 9.11
C ALA A 133 2.66 1.84 10.49
N THR A 134 3.92 1.40 10.52
CA THR A 134 4.73 1.28 11.75
C THR A 134 4.98 2.66 12.38
N PHE A 135 5.36 3.64 11.58
CA PHE A 135 5.59 5.01 12.03
C PHE A 135 4.31 5.66 12.56
N PHE A 136 3.17 5.43 11.90
CA PHE A 136 1.87 5.90 12.33
C PHE A 136 1.48 5.31 13.68
N ILE A 137 1.69 4.01 13.89
CA ILE A 137 1.44 3.35 15.19
C ILE A 137 2.32 3.98 16.28
N ALA A 138 3.61 4.18 15.99
CA ALA A 138 4.54 4.79 16.93
C ALA A 138 4.12 6.22 17.31
N LEU A 139 3.71 7.04 16.34
CA LEU A 139 3.17 8.38 16.58
C LEU A 139 1.85 8.36 17.36
N ALA A 140 0.96 7.42 17.07
CA ALA A 140 -0.34 7.33 17.73
C ALA A 140 -0.22 6.89 19.19
N LYS A 141 0.76 6.03 19.49
CA LYS A 141 0.93 5.45 20.82
C LYS A 141 1.95 6.18 21.68
N ASP A 142 3.13 6.55 21.18
CA ASP A 142 4.23 7.15 21.95
C ASP A 142 4.84 8.38 21.24
N PRO A 143 4.06 9.47 21.01
CA PRO A 143 4.55 10.65 20.28
C PRO A 143 5.73 11.35 20.97
N GLU A 144 5.79 11.28 22.30
CA GLU A 144 6.86 11.81 23.15
C GLU A 144 8.25 11.24 22.83
N VAL A 145 8.33 9.98 22.37
CA VAL A 145 9.59 9.34 21.98
C VAL A 145 10.12 10.00 20.71
N PHE A 146 9.23 10.32 19.77
CA PHE A 146 9.60 11.00 18.53
C PHE A 146 9.93 12.48 18.77
N GLU A 147 9.17 13.17 19.63
CA GLU A 147 9.46 14.54 20.06
C GLU A 147 10.85 14.65 20.70
N THR A 148 11.20 13.72 21.60
CA THR A 148 12.50 13.71 22.28
C THR A 148 13.65 13.42 21.31
N SER A 149 13.44 12.50 20.37
CA SER A 149 14.49 12.06 19.44
C SER A 149 14.69 13.04 18.28
N TYR A 150 13.63 13.68 17.79
CA TYR A 150 13.62 14.55 16.62
C TYR A 150 12.68 15.76 16.80
N PRO A 151 13.02 16.72 17.68
CA PRO A 151 12.13 17.83 18.04
C PRO A 151 11.75 18.71 16.85
N ASP A 152 12.70 19.01 15.95
CA ASP A 152 12.44 19.85 14.77
C ASP A 152 11.44 19.18 13.80
N ARG A 153 11.59 17.87 13.58
CA ARG A 153 10.68 17.10 12.70
C ARG A 153 9.31 16.90 13.33
N PHE A 154 9.26 16.76 14.66
CA PHE A 154 8.01 16.71 15.38
C PHE A 154 7.25 18.03 15.27
N ASN A 155 7.93 19.18 15.34
CA ASN A 155 7.30 20.49 15.13
C ASN A 155 6.68 20.62 13.73
N ASP A 156 7.35 20.14 12.68
CA ASP A 156 6.79 20.12 11.31
C ASP A 156 5.49 19.30 11.24
N ILE A 157 5.48 18.12 11.88
CA ILE A 157 4.30 17.24 11.96
C ILE A 157 3.20 17.90 12.80
N PHE A 158 3.54 18.49 13.95
CA PHE A 158 2.60 19.15 14.84
C PHE A 158 1.88 20.32 14.16
N ASN A 159 2.61 21.12 13.38
CA ASN A 159 2.04 22.21 12.60
C ASN A 159 1.04 21.74 11.54
N SER A 160 1.24 20.54 10.98
CA SER A 160 0.38 19.97 9.92
C SER A 160 -0.74 19.07 10.47
N TYR A 161 -0.52 18.43 11.61
CA TYR A 161 -1.41 17.48 12.27
C TYR A 161 -1.38 17.68 13.80
N PRO A 162 -2.08 18.71 14.32
CA PRO A 162 -2.04 19.05 15.74
C PRO A 162 -2.68 17.99 16.66
N ASP A 163 -3.55 17.12 16.11
CA ASP A 163 -4.14 15.96 16.81
C ASP A 163 -3.12 14.84 17.11
N VAL A 164 -1.84 15.02 16.73
CA VAL A 164 -0.74 14.11 17.10
C VAL A 164 -0.57 13.97 18.62
N LEU A 165 -0.85 15.03 19.39
CA LEU A 165 -0.75 15.03 20.85
C LEU A 165 -1.91 14.30 21.55
N ARG A 166 -3.00 13.98 20.84
CA ARG A 166 -4.12 13.20 21.38
C ARG A 166 -3.73 11.72 21.42
N LYS A 167 -2.92 11.37 22.43
CA LYS A 167 -2.39 10.03 22.68
C LYS A 167 -3.51 9.01 22.91
N LEU A 168 -3.35 7.81 22.33
CA LEU A 168 -4.14 6.64 22.70
C LEU A 168 -3.68 6.16 24.09
N ARG A 169 -4.51 6.34 25.13
CA ARG A 169 -4.26 5.69 26.44
C ARG A 169 -4.69 4.22 26.33
N LEU A 170 -3.72 3.35 26.06
CA LEU A 170 -3.87 1.89 25.99
C LEU A 170 -3.26 1.20 27.22
#